data_AF-A0A448XIL6-F1
#
_entry.id   AF-A0A448XIL6-F1
#
_cell.length_a   1.000
_cell.length_b   1.000
_cell.length_c   1.000
_cell.angle_alpha   90.00
_cell.angle_beta   90.00
_cell.angle_gamma   90.00
#
_symmetry.space_group_name_H-M   'P 1'
#
loop_
_entity.id
_entity.type
_entity.pdbx_description
1 polymer ?
#
loop_
_entity_poly.entity_id
_entity_poly.type
_entity_poly.pdbx_seq_one_letter_code
_entity_poly.pdbx_strand_id
1 'polypeptide(L)'
;MAAFDMSDPQAIVSPGGVGFDINCGVRLIRTNLHLKDVLPVKEQLTQALFDHIPVGVGSKGVIPMNAEALEEALEMGMDWSLRQGASFIICIYIPEFLLRSGYVWADDKEHCEEYGRMLQADPSKVSSRAKKRGLPQLGTLGAGNHYAEVQVVEEIYDRHAATKMGIDHKNQVVVMIHCGSRGLGHQVSVRHF
;
A
#
# COMPACT_ATOMS: atom_id res chain seq x y z
N MET A 1 16.49 0.26 16.56
CA MET A 1 16.93 -0.52 15.40
C MET A 1 17.92 -1.57 15.88
N ALA A 2 17.78 -2.83 15.45
CA ALA A 2 18.71 -3.92 15.74
C ALA A 2 19.15 -4.54 14.41
N ALA A 3 20.45 -4.79 14.25
CA ALA A 3 21.04 -5.42 13.08
C ALA A 3 21.80 -6.67 13.52
N PHE A 4 21.73 -7.72 12.70
CA PHE A 4 22.34 -9.03 12.96
C PHE A 4 23.20 -9.44 11.76
N ASP A 5 24.35 -10.06 12.03
CA ASP A 5 25.30 -10.50 10.99
C ASP A 5 24.83 -11.81 10.36
N MET A 6 24.51 -11.80 9.07
CA MET A 6 24.05 -12.98 8.34
C MET A 6 25.14 -14.05 8.15
N SER A 7 26.42 -13.71 8.38
CA SER A 7 27.53 -14.66 8.33
C SER A 7 27.76 -15.39 9.66
N ASP A 8 27.23 -14.87 10.77
CA ASP A 8 27.30 -15.52 12.07
C ASP A 8 26.19 -16.59 12.18
N PRO A 9 26.51 -17.88 12.32
CA PRO A 9 25.51 -18.93 12.47
C PRO A 9 24.71 -18.84 13.78
N GLN A 10 25.15 -18.03 14.75
CA GLN A 10 24.40 -17.76 15.98
C GLN A 10 23.47 -16.55 15.86
N ALA A 11 23.49 -15.84 14.73
CA ALA A 11 22.56 -14.75 14.49
C ALA A 11 21.12 -15.24 14.48
N ILE A 12 20.22 -14.39 14.97
CA ILE A 12 18.81 -14.70 15.12
C ILE A 12 17.95 -13.75 14.31
N VAL A 13 16.78 -14.24 13.92
CA VAL A 13 15.68 -13.41 13.42
C VAL A 13 14.53 -13.58 14.40
N SER A 14 14.00 -12.47 14.91
CA SER A 14 12.86 -12.47 15.81
C SER A 14 11.65 -11.81 15.14
N PRO A 15 10.53 -12.53 14.94
CA PRO A 15 9.29 -11.94 14.45
C PRO A 15 8.81 -10.75 15.29
N GLY A 16 9.09 -10.75 16.60
CA GLY A 16 8.77 -9.64 17.48
C GLY A 16 9.61 -8.38 17.29
N GLY A 17 10.80 -8.50 16.68
CA GLY A 17 11.57 -7.35 16.24
C GLY A 17 11.00 -6.68 14.98
N VAL A 18 10.18 -7.39 14.21
CA VAL A 18 9.48 -6.88 13.00
C VAL A 18 8.10 -6.36 13.35
N GLY A 19 7.34 -7.11 14.16
CA GLY A 19 5.97 -6.79 14.55
C GLY A 19 4.92 -7.71 13.93
N PHE A 20 3.67 -7.51 14.32
CA PHE A 20 2.55 -8.33 13.83
C PHE A 20 2.07 -7.88 12.45
N ASP A 21 1.89 -6.58 12.23
CA ASP A 21 1.52 -6.06 10.91
C ASP A 21 2.79 -5.84 10.08
N ILE A 22 3.26 -6.94 9.47
CA ILE A 22 4.45 -6.96 8.64
C ILE A 22 4.30 -5.95 7.51
N ASN A 23 5.31 -5.11 7.29
CA ASN A 23 5.30 -4.05 6.28
C ASN A 23 4.11 -3.07 6.44
N CYS A 24 3.67 -2.80 7.69
CA CYS A 24 2.87 -1.62 7.97
C CYS A 24 3.72 -0.38 7.64
N GLY A 25 3.24 0.44 6.73
CA GLY A 25 4.03 1.49 6.12
C GLY A 25 3.18 2.60 5.54
N VAL A 26 3.85 3.64 5.06
CA VAL A 26 3.23 4.86 4.59
C VAL A 26 3.60 5.09 3.13
N ARG A 27 2.62 5.47 2.32
CA ARG A 27 2.81 6.00 0.97
C ARG A 27 2.30 7.43 0.91
N LEU A 28 3.10 8.33 0.35
CA LEU A 28 2.71 9.71 0.07
C LEU A 28 2.55 9.89 -1.44
N ILE A 29 1.39 10.35 -1.87
CA ILE A 29 1.06 10.66 -3.26
C ILE A 29 0.97 12.18 -3.39
N ARG A 30 1.83 12.75 -4.22
CA ARG A 30 1.77 14.19 -4.53
C ARG A 30 0.74 14.47 -5.62
N THR A 31 0.15 15.66 -5.57
CA THR A 31 -0.71 16.16 -6.63
C THR A 31 -0.21 17.51 -7.13
N ASN A 32 -0.76 17.94 -8.27
CA ASN A 32 -0.58 19.30 -8.77
C ASN A 32 -1.70 20.24 -8.27
N LEU A 33 -2.53 19.79 -7.32
CA LEU A 33 -3.64 20.56 -6.78
C LEU A 33 -3.16 21.44 -5.63
N HIS A 34 -3.82 22.58 -5.49
CA HIS A 34 -3.69 23.47 -4.35
C HIS A 34 -4.91 23.39 -3.44
N LEU A 35 -4.76 23.85 -2.20
CA LEU A 35 -5.86 23.95 -1.22
C LEU A 35 -7.13 24.58 -1.82
N LYS A 36 -6.99 25.66 -2.58
CA LYS A 36 -8.11 26.37 -3.21
C LYS A 36 -8.91 25.50 -4.19
N ASP A 37 -8.29 24.50 -4.79
CA ASP A 37 -8.90 23.61 -5.78
C ASP A 37 -9.73 22.53 -5.09
N VAL A 38 -9.31 22.12 -3.88
CA VAL A 38 -9.95 21.04 -3.11
C VAL A 38 -11.01 21.55 -2.15
N LEU A 39 -10.85 22.76 -1.59
CA LEU A 39 -11.82 23.34 -0.65
C LEU A 39 -13.29 23.30 -1.14
N PRO A 40 -13.61 23.66 -2.40
CA PRO A 40 -14.99 23.64 -2.89
C PRO A 40 -15.60 22.24 -2.98
N VAL A 41 -14.77 21.19 -3.09
CA VAL A 41 -15.20 19.79 -3.30
C VAL A 41 -14.82 18.88 -2.13
N LYS A 42 -14.36 19.44 -1.00
CA LYS A 42 -13.79 18.68 0.13
C LYS A 42 -14.70 17.56 0.63
N GLU A 43 -16.00 17.83 0.78
CA GLU A 43 -16.97 16.84 1.26
C GLU A 43 -17.21 15.74 0.22
N GLN A 44 -17.35 16.13 -1.06
CA GLN A 44 -17.52 15.19 -2.16
C GLN A 44 -16.28 14.30 -2.34
N LEU A 45 -15.09 14.88 -2.22
CA LEU A 45 -13.82 14.13 -2.29
C LEU A 45 -13.70 13.16 -1.12
N THR A 46 -13.98 13.61 0.10
CA THR A 46 -13.95 12.74 1.29
C THR A 46 -14.93 11.57 1.16
N GLN A 47 -16.17 11.85 0.71
CA GLN A 47 -17.16 10.81 0.49
C GLN A 47 -16.72 9.85 -0.62
N ALA A 48 -16.22 10.36 -1.74
CA ALA A 48 -15.74 9.52 -2.83
C ALA A 48 -14.58 8.61 -2.39
N LEU A 49 -13.63 9.12 -1.59
CA LEU A 49 -12.56 8.31 -1.01
C LEU A 49 -13.11 7.22 -0.10
N PHE A 50 -14.08 7.54 0.76
CA PHE A 50 -14.72 6.57 1.65
C PHE A 50 -15.45 5.47 0.86
N ASP A 51 -16.13 5.83 -0.22
CA ASP A 51 -16.89 4.88 -1.05
C ASP A 51 -15.96 3.94 -1.85
N HIS A 52 -14.78 4.43 -2.26
CA HIS A 52 -13.84 3.67 -3.10
C HIS A 52 -12.72 2.96 -2.31
N ILE A 53 -12.48 3.35 -1.06
CA ILE A 53 -11.43 2.76 -0.21
C ILE A 53 -12.09 2.02 0.94
N PRO A 54 -12.24 0.67 0.86
CA PRO A 54 -12.88 -0.08 1.92
C PRO A 54 -12.10 0.02 3.24
N VAL A 55 -12.81 0.43 4.29
CA VAL A 55 -12.31 0.54 5.66
C VAL A 55 -13.04 -0.41 6.61
N GLY A 56 -12.44 -0.68 7.77
CA GLY A 56 -13.07 -1.43 8.86
C GLY A 56 -12.60 -2.88 9.01
N VAL A 57 -12.84 -3.42 10.21
CA VAL A 57 -12.50 -4.80 10.55
C VAL A 57 -13.41 -5.76 9.79
N GLY A 58 -12.82 -6.68 9.02
CA GLY A 58 -13.57 -7.67 8.24
C GLY A 58 -14.17 -7.15 6.94
N SER A 59 -13.89 -5.88 6.58
CA SER A 59 -14.21 -5.34 5.26
C SER A 59 -13.51 -6.16 4.17
N LYS A 60 -14.18 -6.30 3.03
CA LYS A 60 -13.67 -7.04 1.88
C LYS A 60 -13.15 -6.07 0.82
N GLY A 61 -12.03 -6.44 0.22
CA GLY A 61 -11.43 -5.73 -0.90
C GLY A 61 -12.34 -5.67 -2.11
N VAL A 62 -12.20 -4.58 -2.87
CA VAL A 62 -12.83 -4.41 -4.19
C VAL A 62 -12.04 -5.10 -5.31
N ILE A 63 -10.80 -5.52 -5.03
CA ILE A 63 -9.95 -6.23 -5.98
C ILE A 63 -10.38 -7.71 -6.01
N PRO A 64 -10.85 -8.22 -7.16
CA PRO A 64 -11.16 -9.65 -7.30
C PRO A 64 -9.91 -10.48 -7.05
N MET A 65 -9.98 -11.40 -6.10
CA MET A 65 -8.83 -12.19 -5.66
C MET A 65 -9.21 -13.66 -5.50
N ASN A 66 -8.42 -14.53 -6.10
CA ASN A 66 -8.48 -15.97 -5.90
C ASN A 66 -7.15 -16.47 -5.27
N ALA A 67 -7.07 -17.76 -4.95
CA ALA A 67 -5.90 -18.31 -4.28
C ALA A 67 -4.61 -18.18 -5.12
N GLU A 68 -4.68 -18.43 -6.43
CA GLU A 68 -3.55 -18.34 -7.36
C GLU A 68 -3.04 -16.90 -7.48
N ALA A 69 -3.94 -15.96 -7.71
CA ALA A 69 -3.62 -14.53 -7.78
C ALA A 69 -3.00 -14.00 -6.49
N LEU A 70 -3.40 -14.53 -5.32
CA LEU A 70 -2.77 -14.17 -4.05
C LEU A 70 -1.34 -14.71 -3.95
N GLU A 71 -1.07 -15.92 -4.43
CA GLU A 71 0.29 -16.47 -4.44
C GLU A 71 1.20 -15.67 -5.36
N GLU A 72 0.72 -15.34 -6.55
CA GLU A 72 1.39 -14.43 -7.47
C GLU A 72 1.65 -13.06 -6.84
N ALA A 73 0.67 -12.46 -6.15
CA ALA A 73 0.83 -11.18 -5.48
C ALA A 73 1.86 -11.23 -4.35
N LEU A 74 1.95 -12.34 -3.62
CA LEU A 74 2.95 -12.54 -2.56
C LEU A 74 4.37 -12.63 -3.13
N GLU A 75 4.55 -13.22 -4.32
CA GLU A 75 5.86 -13.38 -4.96
C GLU A 75 6.31 -12.15 -5.75
N MET A 76 5.37 -11.53 -6.48
CA MET A 76 5.64 -10.43 -7.41
C MET A 76 5.43 -9.04 -6.79
N GLY A 77 4.73 -8.92 -5.67
CA GLY A 77 4.47 -7.63 -5.03
C GLY A 77 3.84 -6.62 -6.00
N MET A 78 4.47 -5.46 -6.14
CA MET A 78 3.98 -4.39 -7.02
C MET A 78 3.99 -4.76 -8.52
N ASP A 79 4.85 -5.68 -8.94
CA ASP A 79 4.86 -6.18 -10.34
C ASP A 79 3.54 -6.89 -10.69
N TRP A 80 2.89 -7.54 -9.71
CA TRP A 80 1.58 -8.15 -9.88
C TRP A 80 0.51 -7.09 -10.14
N SER A 81 0.51 -6.01 -9.36
CA SER A 81 -0.41 -4.88 -9.51
C SER A 81 -0.28 -4.19 -10.86
N LEU A 82 0.94 -4.10 -11.39
CA LEU A 82 1.23 -3.57 -12.72
C LEU A 82 0.67 -4.48 -13.82
N ARG A 83 0.85 -5.80 -13.69
CA ARG A 83 0.35 -6.80 -14.66
C ARG A 83 -1.17 -6.90 -14.67
N GLN A 84 -1.82 -6.91 -13.51
CA GLN A 84 -3.23 -7.28 -13.42
C GLN A 84 -4.21 -6.19 -13.86
N GLY A 85 -3.89 -4.91 -13.66
CA GLY A 85 -4.81 -3.86 -14.12
C GLY A 85 -4.91 -3.78 -15.65
N ALA A 86 -3.97 -4.40 -16.40
CA ALA A 86 -4.09 -4.55 -17.84
C ALA A 86 -5.13 -5.62 -18.27
N SER A 87 -5.59 -6.48 -17.36
CA SER A 87 -6.47 -7.61 -17.71
C SER A 87 -7.84 -7.61 -17.02
N PHE A 88 -8.07 -6.78 -15.99
CA PHE A 88 -9.26 -6.90 -15.14
C PHE A 88 -9.96 -5.61 -14.71
N ILE A 89 -9.54 -4.43 -15.18
CA ILE A 89 -10.29 -3.21 -14.87
C ILE A 89 -11.49 -3.13 -15.82
N ILE A 90 -12.63 -3.69 -15.40
CA ILE A 90 -13.95 -3.19 -15.78
C ILE A 90 -14.46 -2.45 -14.54
N CYS A 91 -13.80 -1.34 -14.18
CA CYS A 91 -14.43 -0.36 -13.30
C CYS A 91 -15.37 0.47 -14.17
N ILE A 92 -16.67 0.27 -13.99
CA ILE A 92 -17.76 0.93 -14.71
C ILE A 92 -17.77 2.47 -14.51
N TYR A 93 -16.88 3.00 -13.66
CA TYR A 93 -16.76 4.41 -13.29
C TYR A 93 -15.36 5.01 -13.51
N ILE A 94 -14.42 4.27 -14.09
CA ILE A 94 -13.07 4.79 -14.43
C ILE A 94 -13.02 5.06 -15.95
N PRO A 95 -12.52 6.24 -16.40
CA PRO A 95 -12.38 6.54 -17.83
C PRO A 95 -11.56 5.47 -18.56
N GLU A 96 -11.98 5.11 -19.77
CA GLU A 96 -11.40 4.06 -20.63
C GLU A 96 -9.88 4.19 -20.88
N PHE A 97 -9.31 5.38 -20.70
CA PHE A 97 -7.87 5.63 -20.77
C PHE A 97 -7.09 5.09 -19.56
N LEU A 98 -7.69 5.13 -18.35
CA LEU A 98 -7.11 4.54 -17.13
C LEU A 98 -7.25 3.02 -17.10
N LEU A 99 -8.21 2.44 -17.85
CA LEU A 99 -8.38 0.99 -18.01
C LEU A 99 -7.20 0.29 -18.70
N ARG A 100 -6.34 1.02 -19.42
CA ARG A 100 -5.18 0.44 -20.14
C ARG A 100 -3.94 0.29 -19.28
N SER A 101 -3.95 0.82 -18.07
CA SER A 101 -2.84 0.77 -17.12
C SER A 101 -3.19 -0.18 -15.99
N GLY A 102 -2.18 -0.78 -15.35
CA GLY A 102 -2.32 -1.59 -14.14
C GLY A 102 -3.14 -0.91 -13.02
N TYR A 103 -3.25 -1.55 -11.85
CA TYR A 103 -3.67 -0.82 -10.64
C TYR A 103 -2.69 0.31 -10.26
N VAL A 104 -1.52 0.34 -10.91
CA VAL A 104 -0.39 1.23 -10.71
C VAL A 104 0.23 1.58 -12.07
N TRP A 105 0.99 2.68 -12.12
CA TRP A 105 1.83 3.02 -13.27
C TRP A 105 3.20 2.35 -13.18
N ALA A 106 3.89 2.23 -14.32
CA ALA A 106 5.22 1.64 -14.37
C ALA A 106 6.23 2.38 -13.47
N ASP A 107 6.11 3.70 -13.39
CA ASP A 107 7.00 4.58 -12.62
C ASP A 107 6.74 4.50 -11.10
N ASP A 108 5.58 3.99 -10.67
CA ASP A 108 5.23 3.93 -9.25
C ASP A 108 6.20 3.01 -8.49
N LYS A 109 6.73 1.96 -9.13
CA LYS A 109 7.68 1.04 -8.51
C LYS A 109 9.02 1.73 -8.18
N GLU A 110 9.42 2.71 -8.98
CA GLU A 110 10.68 3.45 -8.76
C GLU A 110 10.62 4.35 -7.52
N HIS A 111 9.40 4.60 -7.03
CA HIS A 111 9.12 5.42 -5.85
C HIS A 111 8.69 4.57 -4.65
N CYS A 112 9.00 3.27 -4.68
CA CYS A 112 8.75 2.33 -3.58
C CYS A 112 10.05 1.76 -3.04
N GLU A 113 10.11 1.62 -1.72
CA GLU A 113 11.16 0.82 -1.08
C GLU A 113 11.16 -0.61 -1.66
N GLU A 114 12.35 -1.17 -1.89
CA GLU A 114 12.55 -2.46 -2.56
C GLU A 114 11.81 -2.58 -3.92
N TYR A 115 11.56 -1.47 -4.61
CA TYR A 115 10.73 -1.43 -5.82
C TYR A 115 9.33 -2.05 -5.64
N GLY A 116 8.84 -2.11 -4.38
CA GLY A 116 7.57 -2.75 -4.02
C GLY A 116 7.61 -4.28 -4.08
N ARG A 117 8.79 -4.92 -4.06
CA ARG A 117 8.94 -6.38 -4.11
C ARG A 117 10.25 -6.87 -3.48
N MET A 118 10.15 -7.77 -2.50
CA MET A 118 11.30 -8.53 -2.00
C MET A 118 11.50 -9.82 -2.81
N LEU A 119 12.68 -9.97 -3.44
CA LEU A 119 12.97 -11.11 -4.34
C LEU A 119 12.99 -12.48 -3.64
N GLN A 120 13.21 -12.50 -2.32
CA GLN A 120 13.28 -13.72 -1.52
C GLN A 120 11.91 -14.19 -1.01
N ALA A 121 10.82 -13.51 -1.41
CA ALA A 121 9.48 -13.89 -1.02
C ALA A 121 9.11 -15.28 -1.56
N ASP A 122 8.74 -16.20 -0.65
CA ASP A 122 8.32 -17.56 -0.99
C ASP A 122 6.89 -17.81 -0.46
N PRO A 123 5.87 -17.78 -1.34
CA PRO A 123 4.48 -18.03 -0.96
C PRO A 123 4.24 -19.41 -0.33
N SER A 124 5.12 -20.39 -0.54
CA SER A 124 5.00 -21.73 0.06
C SER A 124 5.25 -21.72 1.57
N LYS A 125 5.99 -20.73 2.08
CA LYS A 125 6.22 -20.53 3.53
C LYS A 125 5.04 -19.88 4.24
N VAL A 126 4.08 -19.33 3.49
CA VAL A 126 2.89 -18.69 4.04
C VAL A 126 1.79 -19.73 4.25
N SER A 127 1.38 -19.91 5.51
CA SER A 127 0.36 -20.89 5.86
C SER A 127 -0.99 -20.66 5.16
N SER A 128 -1.72 -21.74 4.90
CA SER A 128 -3.09 -21.69 4.34
C SER A 128 -4.04 -20.83 5.18
N ARG A 129 -3.88 -20.84 6.51
CA ARG A 129 -4.64 -19.98 7.43
C ARG A 129 -4.36 -18.49 7.21
N ALA A 130 -3.09 -18.11 7.01
CA ALA A 130 -2.72 -16.73 6.72
C ALA A 130 -3.26 -16.28 5.36
N LYS A 131 -3.09 -17.12 4.33
CA LYS A 131 -3.65 -16.88 2.99
C LYS A 131 -5.18 -16.70 3.06
N LYS A 132 -5.90 -17.63 3.70
CA LYS A 132 -7.38 -17.56 3.85
C LYS A 132 -7.85 -16.30 4.57
N ARG A 133 -7.08 -15.81 5.55
CA ARG A 133 -7.40 -14.58 6.30
C ARG A 133 -7.10 -13.31 5.48
N GLY A 134 -6.01 -13.30 4.72
CA GLY A 134 -5.57 -12.16 3.91
C GLY A 134 -6.30 -12.02 2.57
N LEU A 135 -6.69 -13.13 1.95
CA LEU A 135 -7.33 -13.19 0.63
C LEU A 135 -8.47 -12.16 0.45
N PRO A 136 -9.46 -12.06 1.35
CA PRO A 136 -10.55 -11.11 1.15
C PRO A 136 -10.17 -9.67 1.50
N GLN A 137 -8.97 -9.39 2.00
CA GLN A 137 -8.59 -8.09 2.58
C GLN A 137 -7.69 -7.24 1.68
N LEU A 138 -7.23 -7.78 0.53
CA LEU A 138 -6.38 -7.01 -0.38
C LEU A 138 -7.15 -5.81 -0.95
N GLY A 139 -6.54 -4.63 -0.95
CA GLY A 139 -7.21 -3.40 -1.38
C GLY A 139 -8.14 -2.80 -0.32
N THR A 140 -7.89 -3.08 0.96
CA THR A 140 -8.57 -2.43 2.09
C THR A 140 -7.57 -1.70 2.98
N LEU A 141 -7.97 -0.60 3.62
CA LEU A 141 -7.11 0.08 4.61
C LEU A 141 -7.00 -0.73 5.89
N GLY A 142 -8.16 -1.18 6.38
CA GLY A 142 -8.25 -1.84 7.67
C GLY A 142 -8.80 -1.00 8.80
N ALA A 143 -8.21 -1.18 9.98
CA ALA A 143 -8.61 -0.56 11.24
C ALA A 143 -7.34 -0.28 12.08
N GLY A 144 -7.51 0.32 13.25
CA GLY A 144 -6.40 0.76 14.09
C GLY A 144 -5.90 2.13 13.64
N ASN A 145 -4.59 2.29 13.52
CA ASN A 145 -3.94 3.53 13.08
C ASN A 145 -3.85 3.67 11.55
N HIS A 146 -4.59 2.86 10.79
CA HIS A 146 -4.60 2.89 9.32
C HIS A 146 -5.58 3.93 8.79
N TYR A 147 -5.15 4.71 7.79
CA TYR A 147 -5.92 5.81 7.25
C TYR A 147 -5.53 6.12 5.79
N ALA A 148 -6.41 6.84 5.09
CA ALA A 148 -6.07 7.59 3.90
C ALA A 148 -6.50 9.05 4.13
N GLU A 149 -5.54 9.97 4.09
CA GLU A 149 -5.74 11.38 4.44
C GLU A 149 -5.37 12.28 3.28
N VAL A 150 -6.23 13.27 3.00
CA VAL A 150 -5.91 14.39 2.11
C VAL A 150 -5.31 15.50 2.97
N GLN A 151 -4.05 15.83 2.73
CA GLN A 151 -3.26 16.73 3.54
C GLN A 151 -2.78 17.92 2.71
N VAL A 152 -2.36 18.99 3.41
CA VAL A 152 -1.92 20.24 2.80
C VAL A 152 -0.53 20.58 3.32
N VAL A 153 0.38 20.92 2.42
CA VAL A 153 1.74 21.35 2.77
C VAL A 153 1.69 22.75 3.37
N GLU A 154 1.72 22.87 4.69
CA GLU A 154 1.67 24.17 5.39
C GLU A 154 3.05 24.86 5.43
N GLU A 155 4.12 24.08 5.57
CA GLU A 155 5.48 24.58 5.73
C GLU A 155 6.51 23.70 5.02
N ILE A 156 7.56 24.35 4.50
CA ILE A 156 8.69 23.70 3.83
C ILE A 156 9.96 24.17 4.54
N TYR A 157 10.61 23.24 5.24
CA TYR A 157 11.82 23.51 6.03
C TYR A 157 13.10 23.42 5.18
N ASP A 158 13.16 22.43 4.28
CA ASP A 158 14.25 22.27 3.31
C ASP A 158 13.66 22.32 1.91
N ARG A 159 13.86 23.46 1.23
CA ARG A 159 13.36 23.65 -0.13
C ARG A 159 14.07 22.75 -1.14
N HIS A 160 15.36 22.44 -0.96
CA HIS A 160 16.08 21.61 -1.91
C HIS A 160 15.56 20.18 -1.88
N ALA A 161 15.46 19.59 -0.69
CA ALA A 161 14.91 18.24 -0.52
C ALA A 161 13.44 18.17 -0.94
N ALA A 162 12.61 19.15 -0.55
CA ALA A 162 11.19 19.18 -0.90
C ALA A 162 10.97 19.20 -2.43
N THR A 163 11.70 20.05 -3.16
CA THR A 163 11.61 20.08 -4.62
C THR A 163 12.06 18.77 -5.27
N LYS A 164 13.08 18.08 -4.73
CA LYS A 164 13.45 16.74 -5.20
C LYS A 164 12.35 15.70 -4.98
N MET A 165 11.51 15.89 -3.97
CA MET A 165 10.32 15.07 -3.69
C MET A 165 9.06 15.54 -4.45
N GLY A 166 9.16 16.59 -5.27
CA GLY A 166 8.02 17.19 -5.98
C GLY A 166 7.04 17.94 -5.08
N ILE A 167 7.53 18.41 -3.92
CA ILE A 167 6.83 19.30 -3.00
C ILE A 167 7.45 20.70 -3.13
N ASP A 168 6.85 21.53 -3.99
CA ASP A 168 7.51 22.75 -4.46
C ASP A 168 7.00 24.03 -3.77
N HIS A 169 5.82 23.97 -3.14
CA HIS A 169 5.16 25.16 -2.62
C HIS A 169 4.20 24.85 -1.46
N LYS A 170 3.97 25.86 -0.62
CA LYS A 170 2.93 25.81 0.42
C LYS A 170 1.55 25.72 -0.23
N ASN A 171 0.59 25.13 0.48
CA ASN A 171 -0.77 24.83 0.05
C ASN A 171 -0.89 23.76 -1.05
N GLN A 172 0.19 23.06 -1.40
CA GLN A 172 0.11 21.88 -2.26
C GLN A 172 -0.67 20.78 -1.53
N VAL A 173 -1.55 20.09 -2.25
CA VAL A 173 -2.32 18.97 -1.71
C VAL A 173 -1.58 17.66 -1.98
N VAL A 174 -1.53 16.82 -0.95
CA VAL A 174 -0.95 15.47 -1.00
C VAL A 174 -1.93 14.47 -0.39
N VAL A 175 -1.78 13.20 -0.73
CA VAL A 175 -2.56 12.10 -0.13
C VAL A 175 -1.61 11.16 0.58
N MET A 176 -1.84 10.92 1.87
CA MET A 176 -1.07 9.98 2.68
C MET A 176 -1.90 8.74 2.91
N ILE A 177 -1.34 7.56 2.61
CA ILE A 177 -1.96 6.27 2.84
C ILE A 177 -1.10 5.51 3.84
N HIS A 178 -1.70 5.10 4.95
CA HIS A 178 -1.06 4.28 5.98
C HIS A 178 -1.84 2.97 6.12
N CYS A 179 -1.20 1.86 5.75
CA CYS A 179 -1.75 0.53 5.90
C CYS A 179 -0.62 -0.52 5.94
N GLY A 180 -0.97 -1.80 5.95
CA GLY A 180 0.00 -2.89 6.01
C GLY A 180 -0.52 -4.18 5.42
N SER A 181 0.13 -5.28 5.76
CA SER A 181 -0.18 -6.65 5.32
C SER A 181 -1.54 -7.20 5.77
N ARG A 182 -2.30 -6.42 6.56
CA ARG A 182 -3.62 -6.79 7.06
C ARG A 182 -3.55 -8.05 7.93
N GLY A 183 -4.60 -8.87 7.91
CA GLY A 183 -4.66 -10.13 8.66
C GLY A 183 -3.66 -11.17 8.16
N LEU A 184 -3.05 -11.00 6.98
CA LEU A 184 -2.06 -11.93 6.43
C LEU A 184 -0.78 -11.90 7.26
N GLY A 185 -0.11 -10.74 7.36
CA GLY A 185 1.15 -10.63 8.09
C GLY A 185 0.96 -10.87 9.58
N HIS A 186 -0.15 -10.43 10.16
CA HIS A 186 -0.48 -10.78 11.55
C HIS A 186 -0.53 -12.30 11.76
N GLN A 187 -1.13 -13.04 10.82
CA GLN A 187 -1.23 -14.49 10.95
C GLN A 187 0.11 -15.20 10.67
N VAL A 188 0.96 -14.62 9.81
CA VAL A 188 2.34 -15.07 9.62
C VAL A 188 3.15 -14.87 10.90
N SER A 189 3.10 -13.68 11.50
CA SER A 189 3.83 -13.34 12.72
C SER A 189 3.43 -14.25 13.88
N VAL A 190 2.13 -14.39 14.18
CA VAL A 190 1.60 -15.29 15.24
C VAL A 190 2.09 -16.73 15.11
N ARG A 191 2.34 -17.23 13.89
CA ARG A 191 2.80 -18.62 13.69
C ARG A 191 4.28 -18.82 14.05
N HIS A 192 5.09 -17.76 13.97
CA HIS A 192 6.54 -17.83 14.17
C HIS A 192 6.96 -17.31 15.56
N PHE A 193 5.98 -16.87 16.36
CA PHE A 193 6.12 -16.65 17.80
C PHE A 193 5.95 -17.94 18.60
#